data_AF-A0A1U7NUG9-F1
#
_entry.id   AF-A0A1U7NUG9-F1
#
_cell.length_a   1.000
_cell.length_b   1.000
_cell.length_c   1.000
_cell.angle_alpha   90.00
_cell.angle_beta   90.00
_cell.angle_gamma   90.00
#
_symmetry.space_group_name_H-M   'P 1'
#
loop_
_entity.id
_entity.type
_entity.pdbx_description
1 polymer ?
#
loop_
_entity_poly.entity_id
_entity_poly.type
_entity_poly.pdbx_seq_one_letter_code
_entity_poly.pdbx_strand_id
1 'polypeptide(L)'
;MGEAKRRKQLGLMPTVHPFEAQLDASGEVSLVRGPDDAGLTEIIVDALKATQSSGPAWASEYRTSLLLSSTQGGTLSTVEDVEAIAVPDLRRITGELALGPQGNSSEQVSIPVEGGAIRLREQRHSFDGVRWQTLAAPRSPQQVMSALQNNAAFNLQGELIGQFAAEHWQAGRIDIEPDPPEELLEALEEVAREWHGETEELWTEIHRDRMEDDDAPVPLVRRSTFELRLPAPLQNPLSGVFAIRSGVEFIPVMESDTYSLDGETWTSYADPDAEVDGSHLPPELANIFDMATVGVTVYADGRVEFEDDVPAEHRERIEGELRDATGAGTADEWAEWTAQMLTEIYGDELNVPEGQSLPVPAAVRLDLPEDALQDPDPLSQTFMESEVTFDGTQWRDLFDDMPPELSAFAAPPSPEDDPERLN
;
A
#
# COMPACT_ATOMS: atom_id res chain seq x y z
N MET A 1 32.17 -6.72 -49.61
CA MET A 1 31.67 -7.78 -48.71
C MET A 1 31.03 -7.07 -47.52
N GLY A 2 29.69 -7.13 -47.39
CA GLY A 2 28.94 -6.26 -46.47
C GLY A 2 29.25 -6.54 -45.00
N GLU A 3 29.27 -5.49 -44.19
CA GLU A 3 29.60 -5.49 -42.76
C GLU A 3 28.76 -6.50 -41.95
N ALA A 4 27.47 -6.64 -42.29
CA ALA A 4 26.57 -7.66 -41.73
C ALA A 4 27.06 -9.10 -41.96
N LYS A 5 27.62 -9.40 -43.13
CA LYS A 5 28.14 -10.74 -43.47
C LYS A 5 29.43 -11.05 -42.70
N ARG A 6 30.23 -10.02 -42.40
CA ARG A 6 31.46 -10.12 -41.61
C ARG A 6 31.14 -10.30 -40.11
N ARG A 7 30.14 -9.59 -39.57
CA ARG A 7 29.64 -9.77 -38.19
C ARG A 7 29.01 -11.15 -37.96
N LYS A 8 28.24 -11.67 -38.93
CA LYS A 8 27.68 -13.04 -38.87
C LYS A 8 28.77 -14.13 -38.85
N GLN A 9 29.90 -13.94 -39.54
CA GLN A 9 31.04 -14.86 -39.48
C GLN A 9 31.85 -14.79 -38.18
N LEU A 10 31.73 -13.70 -37.43
CA LEU A 10 32.42 -13.47 -36.16
C LEU A 10 31.55 -13.83 -34.93
N GLY A 11 30.34 -14.37 -35.12
CA GLY A 11 29.43 -14.70 -34.01
C GLY A 11 28.83 -13.48 -33.29
N LEU A 12 28.88 -12.29 -33.90
CA LEU A 12 28.47 -11.02 -33.31
C LEU A 12 27.01 -10.63 -33.63
N MET A 13 26.21 -11.55 -34.18
CA MET A 13 24.78 -11.31 -34.40
C MET A 13 23.96 -12.10 -33.39
N PRO A 14 22.95 -11.49 -32.75
CA PRO A 14 22.02 -12.24 -31.92
C PRO A 14 21.30 -13.30 -32.77
N THR A 15 21.12 -14.48 -32.20
CA THR A 15 20.31 -15.55 -32.79
C THR A 15 18.86 -15.30 -32.41
N VAL A 16 17.97 -15.24 -33.38
CA VAL A 16 16.58 -14.83 -33.18
C VAL A 16 15.64 -15.98 -33.51
N HIS A 17 14.78 -16.33 -32.55
CA HIS A 17 13.78 -17.39 -32.66
C HIS A 17 12.38 -16.77 -32.56
N PRO A 18 11.64 -16.63 -33.68
CA PRO A 18 10.28 -16.10 -33.65
C PRO A 18 9.32 -17.11 -33.02
N PHE A 19 8.33 -16.61 -32.28
CA PHE A 19 7.29 -17.43 -31.68
C PHE A 19 5.91 -16.77 -31.79
N GLU A 20 4.89 -17.61 -31.65
CA GLU A 20 3.48 -17.24 -31.48
C GLU A 20 2.93 -18.09 -30.34
N ALA A 21 2.51 -17.44 -29.27
CA ALA A 21 1.95 -18.05 -28.08
C ALA A 21 0.48 -17.65 -27.94
N GLN A 22 -0.32 -18.55 -27.38
CA GLN A 22 -1.68 -18.30 -26.94
C GLN A 22 -1.73 -18.45 -25.43
N LEU A 23 -2.36 -17.47 -24.77
CA LEU A 23 -2.58 -17.44 -23.34
C LEU A 23 -4.09 -17.43 -23.08
N ASP A 24 -4.53 -18.18 -22.10
CA ASP A 24 -5.91 -18.10 -21.63
C ASP A 24 -6.06 -17.15 -20.43
N ALA A 25 -7.28 -17.06 -19.90
CA ALA A 25 -7.59 -16.26 -18.72
C ALA A 25 -6.91 -16.79 -17.44
N SER A 26 -6.56 -18.08 -17.36
CA SER A 26 -5.85 -18.65 -16.20
C SER A 26 -4.35 -18.40 -16.21
N GLY A 27 -3.81 -17.96 -17.36
CA GLY A 27 -2.37 -17.79 -17.57
C GLY A 27 -1.70 -19.04 -18.14
N GLU A 28 -2.46 -20.03 -18.60
CA GLU A 28 -1.88 -21.18 -19.30
C GLU A 28 -1.33 -20.72 -20.66
N VAL A 29 -0.03 -20.96 -20.88
CA VAL A 29 0.67 -20.59 -22.11
C VAL A 29 0.83 -21.81 -23.00
N SER A 30 0.38 -21.69 -24.25
CA SER A 30 0.57 -22.70 -25.28
C SER A 30 1.25 -22.09 -26.52
N LEU A 31 2.31 -22.74 -27.02
CA LEU A 31 2.96 -22.29 -28.26
C LEU A 31 2.18 -22.80 -29.49
N VAL A 32 1.65 -21.85 -30.26
CA VAL A 32 1.10 -22.12 -31.60
C VAL A 32 2.24 -22.34 -32.59
N ARG A 33 3.34 -21.59 -32.42
CA ARG A 33 4.57 -21.70 -33.19
C ARG A 33 5.75 -21.31 -32.31
N GLY A 34 6.83 -22.07 -32.39
CA GLY A 34 8.06 -21.80 -31.62
C GLY A 34 9.30 -22.41 -32.28
N PRO A 35 10.46 -22.29 -31.62
CA PRO A 35 11.67 -23.02 -32.01
C PRO A 35 11.47 -24.54 -31.84
N ASP A 36 12.17 -25.34 -32.66
CA ASP A 36 12.14 -26.80 -32.55
C ASP A 36 12.86 -27.33 -31.29
N ASP A 37 13.66 -26.47 -30.66
CA ASP A 37 14.41 -26.78 -29.44
C ASP A 37 13.50 -26.69 -28.21
N ALA A 38 13.47 -27.76 -27.41
CA ALA A 38 12.62 -27.86 -26.23
C ALA A 38 13.04 -26.90 -25.11
N GLY A 39 14.34 -26.68 -24.91
CA GLY A 39 14.83 -25.74 -23.89
C GLY A 39 14.49 -24.30 -24.25
N LEU A 40 14.59 -23.93 -25.54
CA LEU A 40 14.15 -22.60 -25.99
C LEU A 40 12.64 -22.41 -25.87
N THR A 41 11.87 -23.49 -26.04
CA THR A 41 10.41 -23.48 -25.84
C THR A 41 10.06 -23.25 -24.37
N GLU A 42 10.72 -23.95 -23.46
CA GLU A 42 10.55 -23.82 -22.01
C GLU A 42 10.87 -22.39 -21.56
N ILE A 43 12.01 -21.83 -21.99
CA ILE A 43 12.38 -20.42 -21.71
C ILE A 43 11.28 -19.44 -22.14
N ILE A 44 10.71 -19.62 -23.33
CA ILE A 44 9.64 -18.74 -23.82
C ILE A 44 8.37 -18.88 -22.97
N VAL A 45 7.98 -20.11 -22.66
CA VAL A 45 6.76 -20.40 -21.90
C VAL A 45 6.88 -19.86 -20.48
N ASP A 46 8.00 -20.11 -19.81
CA ASP A 46 8.21 -19.70 -18.42
C ASP A 46 8.30 -18.18 -18.30
N ALA A 47 9.02 -17.53 -19.22
CA ALA A 47 9.08 -16.07 -19.24
C ALA A 47 7.72 -15.42 -19.50
N LEU A 48 6.88 -16.01 -20.38
CA LEU A 48 5.52 -15.51 -20.59
C LEU A 48 4.61 -15.77 -19.37
N LYS A 49 4.74 -16.91 -18.69
CA LYS A 49 3.99 -17.17 -17.46
C LYS A 49 4.35 -16.20 -16.33
N ALA A 50 5.64 -15.88 -16.19
CA ALA A 50 6.12 -14.98 -15.15
C ALA A 50 5.72 -13.52 -15.38
N THR A 51 5.61 -13.09 -16.65
CA THR A 51 5.47 -11.66 -16.98
C THR A 51 4.09 -11.23 -17.48
N GLN A 52 3.27 -12.16 -17.98
CA GLN A 52 1.96 -11.80 -18.53
C GLN A 52 0.89 -11.90 -17.44
N SER A 53 0.06 -10.86 -17.30
CA SER A 53 -1.05 -10.85 -16.35
C SER A 53 -1.98 -12.04 -16.55
N SER A 54 -2.60 -12.57 -15.50
CA SER A 54 -3.63 -13.62 -15.60
C SER A 54 -4.78 -13.34 -14.63
N GLY A 55 -5.87 -14.08 -14.77
CA GLY A 55 -7.05 -13.98 -13.90
C GLY A 55 -7.58 -12.54 -13.78
N PRO A 56 -7.80 -12.04 -12.54
CA PRO A 56 -8.24 -10.67 -12.30
C PRO A 56 -7.29 -9.59 -12.84
N ALA A 57 -5.97 -9.83 -12.79
CA ALA A 57 -4.99 -8.86 -13.32
C ALA A 57 -5.14 -8.70 -14.84
N TRP A 58 -5.40 -9.80 -15.56
CA TRP A 58 -5.70 -9.73 -16.99
C TRP A 58 -6.98 -8.94 -17.27
N ALA A 59 -8.04 -9.19 -16.50
CA ALA A 59 -9.29 -8.46 -16.63
C ALA A 59 -9.08 -6.95 -16.46
N SER A 60 -8.31 -6.55 -15.45
CA SER A 60 -7.97 -5.15 -15.19
C SER A 60 -7.15 -4.50 -16.30
N GLU A 61 -6.08 -5.17 -16.75
CA GLU A 61 -5.20 -4.68 -17.82
C GLU A 61 -5.97 -4.49 -19.14
N TYR A 62 -6.82 -5.45 -19.51
CA TYR A 62 -7.62 -5.40 -20.74
C TYR A 62 -8.61 -4.24 -20.71
N ARG A 63 -9.38 -4.11 -19.61
CA ARG A 63 -10.40 -3.06 -19.47
C ARG A 63 -9.77 -1.67 -19.47
N THR A 64 -8.64 -1.54 -18.79
CA THR A 64 -7.80 -0.33 -18.82
C THR A 64 -7.37 0.02 -20.23
N SER A 65 -6.74 -0.92 -20.93
CA SER A 65 -6.28 -0.72 -22.31
C SER A 65 -7.43 -0.37 -23.27
N LEU A 66 -8.59 -1.01 -23.09
CA LEU A 66 -9.79 -0.75 -23.88
C LEU A 66 -10.27 0.70 -23.68
N LEU A 67 -10.35 1.18 -22.45
CA LEU A 67 -10.76 2.54 -22.11
C LEU A 67 -9.77 3.58 -22.63
N LEU A 68 -8.48 3.38 -22.38
CA LEU A 68 -7.43 4.29 -22.86
C LEU A 68 -7.36 4.36 -24.39
N SER A 69 -7.75 3.29 -25.09
CA SER A 69 -7.84 3.25 -26.55
C SER A 69 -9.04 4.01 -27.14
N SER A 70 -9.93 4.59 -26.32
CA SER A 70 -11.15 5.35 -26.71
C SER A 70 -12.21 4.58 -27.51
N THR A 71 -12.22 3.24 -27.44
CA THR A 71 -13.25 2.44 -28.12
C THR A 71 -14.52 2.24 -27.29
N GLN A 72 -14.46 2.46 -25.98
CA GLN A 72 -15.59 2.49 -25.06
C GLN A 72 -16.11 3.93 -24.91
N GLY A 73 -17.43 4.10 -24.95
CA GLY A 73 -18.10 5.37 -24.67
C GLY A 73 -18.87 5.26 -23.35
N GLY A 74 -18.79 6.29 -22.52
CA GLY A 74 -19.41 6.32 -21.19
C GLY A 74 -18.42 6.72 -20.12
N THR A 75 -18.94 7.02 -18.94
CA THR A 75 -18.16 7.27 -17.72
C THR A 75 -18.34 6.06 -16.82
N LEU A 76 -17.25 5.49 -16.33
CA LEU A 76 -17.28 4.41 -15.34
C LEU A 76 -16.95 4.98 -13.96
N SER A 77 -17.78 4.66 -12.98
CA SER A 77 -17.63 5.16 -11.62
C SER A 77 -17.54 4.04 -10.59
N THR A 78 -18.16 2.89 -10.85
CA THR A 78 -18.21 1.78 -9.89
C THR A 78 -17.50 0.51 -10.39
N VAL A 79 -17.36 -0.48 -9.51
CA VAL A 79 -16.83 -1.80 -9.86
C VAL A 79 -17.75 -2.49 -10.88
N GLU A 80 -19.06 -2.40 -10.70
CA GLU A 80 -20.06 -3.02 -11.57
C GLU A 80 -20.02 -2.44 -12.99
N ASP A 81 -19.80 -1.13 -13.13
CA ASP A 81 -19.62 -0.46 -14.42
C ASP A 81 -18.44 -1.07 -15.19
N VAL A 82 -17.33 -1.30 -14.48
CA VAL A 82 -16.12 -1.89 -15.04
C VAL A 82 -16.33 -3.37 -15.37
N GLU A 83 -16.98 -4.11 -14.48
CA GLU A 83 -17.23 -5.54 -14.64
C GLU A 83 -18.18 -5.87 -15.78
N ALA A 84 -19.11 -4.97 -16.10
CA ALA A 84 -19.97 -5.06 -17.28
C ALA A 84 -19.18 -5.08 -18.60
N ILE A 85 -17.93 -4.63 -18.61
CA ILE A 85 -17.02 -4.76 -19.75
C ILE A 85 -16.49 -6.19 -19.81
N ALA A 86 -16.96 -6.91 -20.83
CA ALA A 86 -16.52 -8.27 -21.10
C ALA A 86 -15.02 -8.33 -21.43
N VAL A 87 -14.34 -9.32 -20.84
CA VAL A 87 -12.92 -9.60 -21.04
C VAL A 87 -12.78 -10.82 -21.96
N PRO A 88 -11.87 -10.79 -22.95
CA PRO A 88 -11.66 -11.93 -23.82
C PRO A 88 -10.89 -13.04 -23.10
N ASP A 89 -11.36 -14.27 -23.28
CA ASP A 89 -10.77 -15.47 -22.67
C ASP A 89 -9.40 -15.81 -23.25
N LEU A 90 -9.10 -15.35 -24.47
CA LEU A 90 -7.89 -15.71 -25.19
C LEU A 90 -7.08 -14.49 -25.61
N ARG A 91 -5.77 -14.61 -25.41
CA ARG A 91 -4.73 -13.72 -25.88
C ARG A 91 -3.78 -14.44 -26.80
N ARG A 92 -3.25 -13.73 -27.77
CA ARG A 92 -2.22 -14.22 -28.68
C ARG A 92 -1.10 -13.22 -28.75
N ILE A 93 0.09 -13.70 -28.39
CA ILE A 93 1.31 -12.90 -28.33
C ILE A 93 2.25 -13.41 -29.41
N THR A 94 2.75 -12.47 -30.21
CA THR A 94 3.82 -12.75 -31.18
C THR A 94 5.06 -12.00 -30.76
N GLY A 95 6.22 -12.64 -30.92
CA GLY A 95 7.48 -12.08 -30.47
C GLY A 95 8.68 -12.82 -31.02
N GLU A 96 9.83 -12.51 -30.45
CA GLU A 96 11.09 -13.17 -30.76
C GLU A 96 11.94 -13.36 -29.50
N LEU A 97 12.54 -14.54 -29.35
CA LEU A 97 13.64 -14.78 -28.41
C LEU A 97 14.96 -14.45 -29.10
N ALA A 98 15.68 -13.46 -28.59
CA ALA A 98 16.98 -13.04 -29.11
C ALA A 98 18.11 -13.43 -28.14
N LEU A 99 18.98 -14.35 -28.56
CA LEU A 99 20.11 -14.86 -27.78
C LEU A 99 21.44 -14.25 -28.25
N GLY A 100 22.33 -13.92 -27.32
CA GLY A 100 23.65 -13.32 -27.60
C GLY A 100 23.71 -11.81 -27.40
N PRO A 101 24.74 -11.11 -27.94
CA PRO A 101 24.98 -9.70 -27.65
C PRO A 101 23.78 -8.83 -28.06
N GLN A 102 23.09 -8.29 -27.07
CA GLN A 102 21.96 -7.37 -27.25
C GLN A 102 22.51 -6.00 -27.65
N GLY A 103 21.94 -5.40 -28.70
CA GLY A 103 22.14 -3.96 -28.95
C GLY A 103 21.11 -3.18 -28.13
N ASN A 104 21.49 -1.99 -27.63
CA ASN A 104 20.60 -1.07 -26.93
C ASN A 104 19.51 -0.55 -27.88
N SER A 105 18.43 -1.31 -28.06
CA SER A 105 17.25 -0.91 -28.82
C SER A 105 16.12 -0.65 -27.82
N SER A 106 16.05 0.60 -27.36
CA SER A 106 15.22 1.09 -26.25
C SER A 106 13.73 1.28 -26.57
N GLU A 107 13.20 0.73 -27.67
CA GLU A 107 11.83 1.02 -28.13
C GLU A 107 10.86 -0.16 -28.00
N GLN A 108 11.30 -1.34 -27.54
CA GLN A 108 10.44 -2.53 -27.40
C GLN A 108 10.46 -3.07 -25.98
N VAL A 109 9.31 -3.50 -25.48
CA VAL A 109 9.20 -4.24 -24.22
C VAL A 109 10.02 -5.52 -24.37
N SER A 110 11.11 -5.59 -23.61
CA SER A 110 12.04 -6.72 -23.59
C SER A 110 12.00 -7.39 -22.23
N ILE A 111 11.73 -8.70 -22.22
CA ILE A 111 11.78 -9.53 -21.02
C ILE A 111 13.17 -10.19 -20.97
N PRO A 112 14.01 -9.92 -19.96
CA PRO A 112 15.31 -10.57 -19.84
C PRO A 112 15.13 -12.07 -19.61
N VAL A 113 15.97 -12.89 -20.23
CA VAL A 113 16.01 -14.35 -20.01
C VAL A 113 17.46 -14.84 -20.05
N GLU A 114 17.71 -16.07 -19.61
CA GLU A 114 19.06 -16.64 -19.65
C GLU A 114 19.66 -16.58 -21.07
N GLY A 115 20.81 -15.89 -21.19
CA GLY A 115 21.53 -15.75 -22.46
C GLY A 115 20.91 -14.81 -23.49
N GLY A 116 19.84 -14.07 -23.16
CA GLY A 116 19.15 -13.22 -24.12
C GLY A 116 17.98 -12.40 -23.56
N ALA A 117 17.02 -12.10 -24.44
CA ALA A 117 15.77 -11.44 -24.09
C ALA A 117 14.65 -11.82 -25.05
N ILE A 118 13.42 -11.85 -24.56
CA ILE A 118 12.20 -11.97 -25.37
C ILE A 118 11.70 -10.57 -25.71
N ARG A 119 11.41 -10.32 -26.98
CA ARG A 119 10.83 -9.05 -27.46
C ARG A 119 9.43 -9.30 -27.95
N LEU A 120 8.47 -8.62 -27.33
CA LEU A 120 7.07 -8.70 -27.70
C LEU A 120 6.78 -7.75 -28.87
N ARG A 121 6.07 -8.23 -29.89
CA ARG A 121 5.79 -7.46 -31.12
C ARG A 121 4.34 -7.07 -31.27
N GLU A 122 3.44 -8.01 -31.03
CA GLU A 122 2.01 -7.78 -31.19
C GLU A 122 1.22 -8.67 -30.23
N GLN A 123 0.19 -8.08 -29.64
CA GLN A 123 -0.80 -8.75 -28.81
C GLN A 123 -2.20 -8.62 -29.44
N ARG A 124 -2.89 -9.75 -29.56
CA ARG A 124 -4.27 -9.82 -30.06
C ARG A 124 -5.16 -10.55 -29.07
N HIS A 125 -6.44 -10.24 -29.12
CA HIS A 125 -7.44 -10.73 -28.17
C HIS A 125 -8.61 -11.38 -28.91
N SER A 126 -9.21 -12.41 -28.32
CA SER A 126 -10.36 -13.10 -28.90
C SER A 126 -11.32 -13.60 -27.83
N PHE A 127 -12.62 -13.39 -28.07
CA PHE A 127 -13.72 -13.93 -27.26
C PHE A 127 -14.18 -15.32 -27.74
N ASP A 128 -13.86 -15.69 -28.98
CA ASP A 128 -14.38 -16.90 -29.63
C ASP A 128 -13.28 -17.81 -30.21
N GLY A 129 -12.01 -17.40 -30.09
CA GLY A 129 -10.84 -18.07 -30.68
C GLY A 129 -10.74 -17.94 -32.20
N VAL A 130 -11.70 -17.30 -32.86
CA VAL A 130 -11.78 -17.19 -34.33
C VAL A 130 -11.46 -15.77 -34.78
N ARG A 131 -12.05 -14.76 -34.12
CA ARG A 131 -11.84 -13.34 -34.43
C ARG A 131 -10.84 -12.75 -33.46
N TRP A 132 -9.75 -12.23 -34.03
CA TRP A 132 -8.65 -11.65 -33.27
C TRP A 132 -8.61 -10.14 -33.47
N GLN A 133 -8.53 -9.39 -32.38
CA GLN A 133 -8.53 -7.93 -32.39
C GLN A 133 -7.33 -7.38 -31.64
N THR A 134 -6.73 -6.33 -32.19
CA THR A 134 -5.65 -5.57 -31.55
C THR A 134 -6.25 -4.31 -30.96
N LEU A 135 -5.97 -4.04 -29.68
CA LEU A 135 -6.33 -2.75 -29.09
C LEU A 135 -5.39 -1.68 -29.62
N ALA A 136 -5.94 -0.51 -29.93
CA ALA A 136 -5.11 0.61 -30.37
C ALA A 136 -4.34 1.17 -29.16
N ALA A 137 -3.05 1.45 -29.34
CA ALA A 137 -2.30 2.21 -28.34
C ALA A 137 -2.94 3.60 -28.15
N PRO A 138 -2.90 4.16 -26.92
CA PRO A 138 -3.34 5.53 -26.69
C PRO A 138 -2.55 6.49 -27.59
N ARG A 139 -3.24 7.41 -28.25
CA ARG A 139 -2.62 8.25 -29.30
C ARG A 139 -1.85 9.43 -28.74
N SER A 140 -2.15 9.84 -27.51
CA SER A 140 -1.45 10.92 -26.83
C SER A 140 -1.61 10.88 -25.31
N PRO A 141 -0.69 11.48 -24.54
CA PRO A 141 -0.84 11.65 -23.10
C PRO A 141 -2.12 12.40 -22.70
N GLN A 142 -2.57 13.37 -23.49
CA GLN A 142 -3.80 14.10 -23.21
C GLN A 142 -5.03 13.20 -23.24
N GLN A 143 -5.05 12.20 -24.13
CA GLN A 143 -6.11 11.20 -24.19
C GLN A 143 -6.12 10.33 -22.93
N VAL A 144 -4.95 9.91 -22.47
CA VAL A 144 -4.81 9.15 -21.21
C VAL A 144 -5.32 9.99 -20.04
N MET A 145 -4.83 11.22 -19.87
CA MET A 145 -5.29 12.10 -18.79
C MET A 145 -6.80 12.37 -18.83
N SER A 146 -7.35 12.56 -20.04
CA SER A 146 -8.80 12.74 -20.20
C SER A 146 -9.57 11.48 -19.81
N ALA A 147 -9.07 10.28 -20.13
CA ALA A 147 -9.70 9.04 -19.72
C ALA A 147 -9.68 8.87 -18.19
N LEU A 148 -8.55 9.18 -17.54
CA LEU A 148 -8.42 9.15 -16.08
C LEU A 148 -9.38 10.13 -15.40
N GLN A 149 -9.47 11.37 -15.90
CA GLN A 149 -10.34 12.41 -15.33
C GLN A 149 -11.83 12.13 -15.50
N ASN A 150 -12.23 11.47 -16.60
CA ASN A 150 -13.63 11.23 -16.91
C ASN A 150 -14.17 9.91 -16.34
N ASN A 151 -13.33 9.07 -15.75
CA ASN A 151 -13.74 7.77 -15.21
C ASN A 151 -13.24 7.65 -13.77
N ALA A 152 -14.13 7.90 -12.80
CA ALA A 152 -13.82 7.79 -11.37
C ALA A 152 -13.40 6.37 -10.97
N ALA A 153 -13.78 5.35 -11.76
CA ALA A 153 -13.36 3.97 -11.56
C ALA A 153 -11.83 3.75 -11.56
N PHE A 154 -11.02 4.67 -12.13
CA PHE A 154 -9.55 4.61 -12.01
C PHE A 154 -9.02 4.92 -10.60
N ASN A 155 -9.86 5.45 -9.72
CA ASN A 155 -9.51 5.72 -8.32
C ASN A 155 -9.90 4.55 -7.40
N LEU A 156 -10.63 3.55 -7.92
CA LEU A 156 -10.95 2.35 -7.16
C LEU A 156 -9.68 1.54 -6.95
N GLN A 157 -9.48 1.08 -5.71
CA GLN A 157 -8.38 0.19 -5.36
C GLN A 157 -8.90 -1.25 -5.26
N GLY A 158 -8.01 -2.21 -5.46
CA GLY A 158 -8.33 -3.59 -5.11
C GLY A 158 -8.26 -3.84 -3.61
N GLU A 159 -8.74 -5.00 -3.19
CA GLU A 159 -8.75 -5.42 -1.79
C GLU A 159 -7.32 -5.56 -1.25
N LEU A 160 -7.10 -5.05 -0.03
CA LEU A 160 -5.82 -5.18 0.67
C LEU A 160 -5.61 -6.61 1.15
N ILE A 161 -4.49 -7.21 0.74
CA ILE A 161 -4.03 -8.51 1.24
C ILE A 161 -3.22 -8.31 2.53
N GLY A 162 -2.34 -7.32 2.54
CA GLY A 162 -1.51 -6.98 3.70
C GLY A 162 -0.36 -6.05 3.33
N GLN A 163 0.37 -5.61 4.36
CA GLN A 163 1.61 -4.88 4.22
C GLN A 163 2.76 -5.75 4.75
N PHE A 164 3.87 -5.77 4.00
CA PHE A 164 5.00 -6.66 4.25
C PHE A 164 6.31 -5.87 4.15
N ALA A 165 7.07 -5.86 5.24
CA ALA A 165 8.41 -5.30 5.28
C ALA A 165 9.42 -6.34 4.77
N ALA A 166 10.14 -6.01 3.70
CA ALA A 166 11.20 -6.83 3.15
C ALA A 166 12.57 -6.25 3.52
N GLU A 167 13.29 -6.95 4.39
CA GLU A 167 14.68 -6.68 4.73
C GLU A 167 15.60 -7.45 3.78
N HIS A 168 16.21 -6.75 2.83
CA HIS A 168 17.11 -7.31 1.84
C HIS A 168 18.55 -6.97 2.18
N TRP A 169 19.38 -8.00 2.37
CA TRP A 169 20.82 -7.87 2.57
C TRP A 169 21.54 -7.90 1.23
N GLN A 170 22.58 -7.09 1.06
CA GLN A 170 23.40 -7.07 -0.15
C GLN A 170 23.98 -8.46 -0.51
N ALA A 171 24.14 -9.35 0.48
CA ALA A 171 24.57 -10.74 0.28
C ALA A 171 23.49 -11.64 -0.36
N GLY A 172 22.28 -11.13 -0.61
CA GLY A 172 21.15 -11.81 -1.25
C GLY A 172 20.16 -12.47 -0.29
N ARG A 173 20.31 -12.31 1.03
CA ARG A 173 19.32 -12.78 2.01
C ARG A 173 18.15 -11.79 2.04
N ILE A 174 16.93 -12.31 2.00
CA ILE A 174 15.71 -11.51 2.15
C ILE A 174 14.91 -12.11 3.29
N ASP A 175 14.59 -11.27 4.28
CA ASP A 175 13.70 -11.61 5.38
C ASP A 175 12.42 -10.76 5.22
N ILE A 176 11.24 -11.37 5.32
CA ILE A 176 9.96 -10.70 5.11
C ILE A 176 9.11 -10.83 6.37
N GLU A 177 8.55 -9.71 6.84
CA GLU A 177 7.68 -9.67 8.00
C GLU A 177 6.41 -8.83 7.74
N PRO A 178 5.21 -9.29 8.15
CA PRO A 178 4.91 -10.64 8.65
C PRO A 178 5.10 -11.71 7.56
N ASP A 179 4.99 -12.99 7.92
CA ASP A 179 5.04 -14.07 6.93
C ASP A 179 3.94 -13.87 5.85
N PRO A 180 4.30 -13.73 4.56
CA PRO A 180 3.31 -13.59 3.50
C PRO A 180 2.62 -14.93 3.20
N PRO A 181 1.47 -14.91 2.50
CA PRO A 181 0.90 -16.13 1.93
C PRO A 181 1.96 -16.92 1.15
N GLU A 182 1.99 -18.24 1.33
CA GLU A 182 3.06 -19.11 0.79
C GLU A 182 3.20 -18.96 -0.74
N GLU A 183 2.07 -18.82 -1.44
CA GLU A 183 2.01 -18.60 -2.88
C GLU A 183 2.54 -17.23 -3.35
N LEU A 184 2.71 -16.26 -2.46
CA LEU A 184 3.20 -14.91 -2.77
C LEU A 184 4.64 -14.66 -2.30
N LEU A 185 5.21 -15.53 -1.47
CA LEU A 185 6.56 -15.35 -0.91
C LEU A 185 7.62 -15.16 -2.02
N GLU A 186 7.67 -16.08 -2.99
CA GLU A 186 8.64 -16.01 -4.10
C GLU A 186 8.46 -14.74 -4.93
N ALA A 187 7.21 -14.35 -5.22
CA ALA A 187 6.91 -13.13 -5.96
C ALA A 187 7.32 -11.87 -5.19
N LEU A 188 7.11 -11.83 -3.88
CA LEU A 188 7.51 -10.70 -3.03
C LEU A 188 9.03 -10.59 -2.93
N GLU A 189 9.74 -11.72 -2.81
CA GLU A 189 11.21 -11.71 -2.84
C GLU A 189 11.75 -11.22 -4.20
N GLU A 190 11.16 -11.66 -5.32
CA GLU A 190 11.52 -11.16 -6.65
C GLU A 190 11.30 -9.65 -6.77
N VAL A 191 10.15 -9.16 -6.33
CA VAL A 191 9.85 -7.72 -6.33
C VAL A 191 10.82 -6.94 -5.44
N ALA A 192 11.18 -7.46 -4.26
CA ALA A 192 12.15 -6.83 -3.38
C ALA A 192 13.57 -6.80 -3.98
N ARG A 193 13.97 -7.83 -4.75
CA ARG A 193 15.23 -7.81 -5.51
C ARG A 193 15.20 -6.79 -6.63
N GLU A 194 14.11 -6.74 -7.40
CA GLU A 194 13.93 -5.77 -8.48
C GLU A 194 13.95 -4.33 -7.94
N TRP A 195 13.23 -4.09 -6.83
CA TRP A 195 13.12 -2.79 -6.17
C TRP A 195 14.45 -2.29 -5.58
N HIS A 196 15.23 -3.17 -4.95
CA HIS A 196 16.50 -2.80 -4.32
C HIS A 196 17.71 -2.88 -5.26
N GLY A 197 17.61 -3.66 -6.34
CA GLY A 197 18.67 -3.95 -7.29
C GLY A 197 19.14 -5.40 -7.23
N GLU A 198 19.00 -6.12 -8.35
CA GLU A 198 19.33 -7.55 -8.46
C GLU A 198 20.84 -7.84 -8.55
N THR A 199 21.65 -6.84 -8.91
CA THR A 199 23.11 -6.94 -9.02
C THR A 199 23.79 -5.93 -8.10
N GLU A 200 25.08 -6.12 -7.81
CA GLU A 200 25.85 -5.18 -6.99
C GLU A 200 25.89 -3.76 -7.61
N GLU A 201 25.96 -3.69 -8.95
CA GLU A 201 25.89 -2.42 -9.68
C GLU A 201 24.52 -1.76 -9.54
N LEU A 202 23.43 -2.50 -9.80
CA LEU A 202 22.06 -1.96 -9.69
C LEU A 202 21.71 -1.60 -8.25
N TRP A 203 22.16 -2.39 -7.27
CA TRP A 203 22.06 -2.08 -5.86
C TRP A 203 22.65 -0.69 -5.62
N THR A 204 23.91 -0.48 -5.99
CA THR A 204 24.60 0.78 -5.78
C THR A 204 23.92 1.95 -6.51
N GLU A 205 23.56 1.76 -7.79
CA GLU A 205 22.89 2.75 -8.63
C GLU A 205 21.57 3.21 -8.01
N ILE A 206 20.67 2.26 -7.69
CA ILE A 206 19.34 2.57 -7.13
C ILE A 206 19.46 3.31 -5.79
N HIS A 207 20.41 2.96 -4.92
CA HIS A 207 20.56 3.69 -3.65
C HIS A 207 21.02 5.12 -3.87
N ARG A 208 22.00 5.34 -4.75
CA ARG A 208 22.54 6.67 -5.02
C ARG A 208 21.51 7.56 -5.71
N ASP A 209 20.73 7.00 -6.62
CA ASP A 209 19.61 7.68 -7.25
C ASP A 209 18.60 8.14 -6.21
N ARG A 210 18.27 7.29 -5.21
CA ARG A 210 17.35 7.67 -4.12
C ARG A 210 17.92 8.72 -3.17
N MET A 211 19.23 8.69 -2.92
CA MET A 211 19.92 9.69 -2.10
C MET A 211 20.16 11.01 -2.83
N GLU A 212 19.96 11.04 -4.16
CA GLU A 212 20.40 12.11 -5.05
C GLU A 212 21.90 12.46 -4.86
N ASP A 213 22.72 11.46 -4.51
CA ASP A 213 24.15 11.58 -4.22
C ASP A 213 24.96 10.41 -4.81
N ASP A 214 25.71 10.68 -5.88
CA ASP A 214 26.57 9.72 -6.58
C ASP A 214 27.72 9.17 -5.71
N ASP A 215 28.10 9.88 -4.65
CA ASP A 215 29.19 9.51 -3.75
C ASP A 215 28.70 8.85 -2.45
N ALA A 216 27.38 8.63 -2.31
CA ALA A 216 26.80 8.01 -1.11
C ALA A 216 27.40 6.62 -0.82
N PRO A 217 27.65 6.31 0.47
CA PRO A 217 28.16 5.00 0.88
C PRO A 217 27.12 3.91 0.60
N VAL A 218 27.57 2.79 0.04
CA VAL A 218 26.68 1.69 -0.33
C VAL A 218 26.19 0.96 0.92
N PRO A 219 24.86 0.80 1.12
CA PRO A 219 24.33 0.13 2.30
C PRO A 219 24.53 -1.38 2.24
N LEU A 220 24.67 -1.99 3.43
CA LEU A 220 24.74 -3.43 3.62
C LEU A 220 23.35 -4.09 3.54
N VAL A 221 22.32 -3.37 3.99
CA VAL A 221 20.94 -3.87 4.05
C VAL A 221 19.96 -2.72 3.77
N ARG A 222 18.82 -3.06 3.17
CA ARG A 222 17.68 -2.16 2.95
C ARG A 222 16.42 -2.79 3.45
N ARG A 223 15.49 -1.96 3.89
CA ARG A 223 14.16 -2.36 4.32
C ARG A 223 13.14 -1.50 3.59
N SER A 224 12.20 -2.15 2.91
CA SER A 224 11.09 -1.51 2.22
C SER A 224 9.80 -2.21 2.58
N THR A 225 8.74 -1.43 2.78
CA THR A 225 7.40 -1.98 2.97
C THR A 225 6.65 -2.02 1.65
N PHE A 226 6.04 -3.15 1.35
CA PHE A 226 5.16 -3.32 0.20
C PHE A 226 3.74 -3.57 0.68
N GLU A 227 2.82 -2.77 0.17
CA GLU A 227 1.39 -3.04 0.24
C GLU A 227 1.00 -3.95 -0.93
N LEU A 228 0.43 -5.11 -0.59
CA LEU A 228 -0.04 -6.09 -1.56
C LEU A 228 -1.55 -6.02 -1.67
N ARG A 229 -2.05 -5.88 -2.90
CA ARG A 229 -3.49 -5.82 -3.17
C ARG A 229 -3.90 -6.79 -4.27
N LEU A 230 -5.14 -7.24 -4.21
CA LEU A 230 -5.78 -7.75 -5.43
C LEU A 230 -5.78 -6.63 -6.50
N PRO A 231 -5.79 -6.98 -7.79
CA PRO A 231 -5.74 -5.97 -8.84
C PRO A 231 -6.96 -5.06 -8.76
N ALA A 232 -6.74 -3.75 -8.87
CA ALA A 232 -7.84 -2.80 -8.99
C ALA A 232 -8.70 -3.13 -10.22
N PRO A 233 -10.00 -2.77 -10.26
CA PRO A 233 -10.84 -3.00 -11.44
C PRO A 233 -10.26 -2.40 -12.73
N LEU A 234 -9.57 -1.26 -12.60
CA LEU A 234 -8.78 -0.61 -13.63
C LEU A 234 -7.39 -0.26 -13.09
N GLN A 235 -6.35 -0.53 -13.87
CA GLN A 235 -4.99 -0.13 -13.57
C GLN A 235 -4.84 1.37 -13.84
N ASN A 236 -4.53 2.12 -12.80
CA ASN A 236 -4.19 3.52 -12.93
C ASN A 236 -2.69 3.67 -13.22
N PRO A 237 -2.28 4.15 -14.40
CA PRO A 237 -0.87 4.30 -14.74
C PRO A 237 -0.16 5.39 -13.93
N LEU A 238 -0.90 6.18 -13.14
CA LEU A 238 -0.38 7.16 -12.20
C LEU A 238 -0.40 6.67 -10.75
N SER A 239 -0.87 5.45 -10.50
CA SER A 239 -0.80 4.85 -9.16
C SER A 239 0.64 4.48 -8.81
N GLY A 240 0.90 4.31 -7.51
CA GLY A 240 2.18 3.82 -7.01
C GLY A 240 2.43 2.32 -7.24
N VAL A 241 1.65 1.62 -8.08
CA VAL A 241 1.89 0.19 -8.36
C VAL A 241 3.23 0.04 -9.06
N PHE A 242 4.16 -0.64 -8.40
CA PHE A 242 5.49 -0.91 -8.92
C PHE A 242 5.48 -2.15 -9.83
N ALA A 243 4.85 -3.23 -9.37
CA ALA A 243 4.82 -4.49 -10.11
C ALA A 243 3.48 -5.20 -9.94
N ILE A 244 3.16 -6.04 -10.93
CA ILE A 244 2.07 -7.01 -10.85
C ILE A 244 2.68 -8.39 -11.09
N ARG A 245 2.59 -9.26 -10.09
CA ARG A 245 3.13 -10.64 -10.12
C ARG A 245 2.13 -11.57 -9.46
N SER A 246 2.02 -12.80 -9.97
CA SER A 246 1.08 -13.82 -9.44
C SER A 246 -0.36 -13.32 -9.25
N GLY A 247 -0.79 -12.35 -10.06
CA GLY A 247 -2.13 -11.75 -9.98
C GLY A 247 -2.34 -10.77 -8.82
N VAL A 248 -1.27 -10.24 -8.22
CA VAL A 248 -1.30 -9.27 -7.11
C VAL A 248 -0.54 -8.00 -7.50
N GLU A 249 -1.03 -6.84 -7.08
CA GLU A 249 -0.37 -5.53 -7.20
C GLU A 249 0.58 -5.31 -6.00
N PHE A 250 1.81 -4.90 -6.29
CA PHE A 250 2.84 -4.58 -5.31
C PHE A 250 3.09 -3.07 -5.32
N ILE A 251 2.81 -2.42 -4.21
CA ILE A 251 2.88 -0.96 -4.06
C ILE A 251 3.91 -0.65 -2.96
N PRO A 252 5.09 -0.09 -3.28
CA PRO A 252 6.05 0.32 -2.26
C PRO A 252 5.51 1.51 -1.46
N VAL A 253 5.66 1.45 -0.15
CA VAL A 253 5.36 2.54 0.78
C VAL A 253 6.64 3.34 1.00
N MET A 254 6.87 4.30 0.10
CA MET A 254 8.14 5.05 0.00
C MET A 254 8.58 5.71 1.31
N GLU A 255 7.62 6.16 2.12
CA GLU A 255 7.85 6.83 3.39
C GLU A 255 8.47 5.90 4.45
N SER A 256 8.32 4.59 4.28
CA SER A 256 8.86 3.57 5.18
C SER A 256 10.21 2.99 4.74
N ASP A 257 10.72 3.42 3.58
CA ASP A 257 11.97 2.91 3.03
C ASP A 257 13.16 3.37 3.88
N THR A 258 13.96 2.41 4.33
CA THR A 258 15.13 2.65 5.16
C THR A 258 16.32 1.82 4.70
N TYR A 259 17.52 2.25 5.08
CA TYR A 259 18.75 1.51 4.81
C TYR A 259 19.66 1.51 6.02
N SER A 260 20.62 0.58 6.04
CA SER A 260 21.68 0.55 7.04
C SER A 260 23.04 0.26 6.42
N LEU A 261 24.05 1.01 6.88
CA LEU A 261 25.45 0.85 6.45
C LEU A 261 26.20 -0.22 7.26
N ASP A 262 25.68 -0.59 8.44
CA ASP A 262 26.30 -1.53 9.38
C ASP A 262 25.41 -2.73 9.72
N GLY A 263 24.12 -2.68 9.35
CA GLY A 263 23.10 -3.67 9.69
C GLY A 263 22.46 -3.48 11.06
N GLU A 264 22.79 -2.39 11.77
CA GLU A 264 22.32 -2.10 13.13
C GLU A 264 21.64 -0.73 13.22
N THR A 265 22.24 0.29 12.59
CA THR A 265 21.73 1.67 12.56
C THR A 265 20.92 1.88 11.29
N TRP A 266 19.65 2.25 11.43
CA TRP A 266 18.76 2.49 10.29
C TRP A 266 18.66 3.98 9.98
N THR A 267 18.53 4.31 8.71
CA THR A 267 18.38 5.68 8.20
C THR A 267 17.28 5.70 7.15
N SER A 268 16.41 6.70 7.22
CA SER A 268 15.27 6.82 6.31
C SER A 268 15.74 7.44 5.00
N TYR A 269 15.19 6.95 3.90
CA TYR A 269 15.35 7.60 2.60
C TYR A 269 14.50 8.87 2.48
N ALA A 270 13.33 8.90 3.14
CA ALA A 270 12.40 10.03 3.07
C ALA A 270 12.84 11.21 3.94
N ASP A 271 13.41 10.92 5.11
CA ASP A 271 13.95 11.92 6.03
C ASP A 271 15.25 11.43 6.68
N PRO A 272 16.42 11.74 6.08
CA PRO A 272 17.72 11.30 6.59
C PRO A 272 18.09 11.86 7.97
N ASP A 273 17.43 12.95 8.40
CA ASP A 273 17.64 13.58 9.70
C ASP A 273 16.69 13.03 10.77
N ALA A 274 15.70 12.22 10.38
CA ALA A 274 14.82 11.53 11.32
C ALA A 274 15.54 10.33 11.96
N GLU A 275 15.43 10.20 13.29
CA GLU A 275 15.82 8.97 13.99
C GLU A 275 14.87 7.84 13.56
N VAL A 276 15.40 6.87 12.82
CA VAL A 276 14.64 5.66 12.44
C VAL A 276 14.78 4.67 13.58
N ASP A 277 13.76 4.60 14.44
CA ASP A 277 13.69 3.54 15.43
C ASP A 277 13.24 2.23 14.75
N GLY A 278 13.94 1.15 15.06
CA GLY A 278 13.86 -0.13 14.35
C GLY A 278 12.61 -0.96 14.65
N SER A 279 11.53 -0.35 15.13
CA SER A 279 10.28 -1.02 15.50
C SER A 279 9.12 -0.56 14.61
N HIS A 280 8.30 -1.53 14.20
CA HIS A 280 7.32 -1.45 13.09
C HIS A 280 6.09 -0.56 13.35
N LEU A 281 6.24 0.76 13.49
CA LEU A 281 5.12 1.71 13.40
C LEU A 281 5.52 3.08 12.81
N PRO A 282 4.65 3.74 12.02
CA PRO A 282 4.90 5.08 11.47
C PRO A 282 5.19 6.14 12.56
N PRO A 283 6.11 7.09 12.34
CA PRO A 283 6.56 8.08 13.35
C PRO A 283 5.47 9.04 13.86
N GLU A 284 4.38 9.20 13.12
CA GLU A 284 3.21 9.99 13.53
C GLU A 284 2.33 9.24 14.56
N LEU A 285 2.44 7.91 14.63
CA LEU A 285 1.77 7.06 15.62
C LEU A 285 2.74 6.61 16.74
N ALA A 286 4.03 6.46 16.45
CA ALA A 286 5.04 6.05 17.44
C ALA A 286 5.21 7.08 18.57
N ASN A 287 5.21 8.38 18.27
CA ASN A 287 5.36 9.41 19.32
C ASN A 287 4.14 9.53 20.25
N ILE A 288 2.99 8.95 19.89
CA ILE A 288 1.79 8.93 20.74
C ILE A 288 1.79 7.68 21.64
N PHE A 289 2.32 6.54 21.15
CA PHE A 289 2.25 5.26 21.87
C PHE A 289 3.54 4.84 22.59
N ASP A 290 4.66 5.55 22.39
CA ASP A 290 5.95 5.24 23.04
C ASP A 290 6.35 6.25 24.14
N MET A 291 5.40 7.10 24.58
CA MET A 291 5.50 7.65 25.93
C MET A 291 5.12 6.53 26.88
N ALA A 292 6.02 6.14 27.79
CA ALA A 292 5.61 5.32 28.93
C ALA A 292 4.52 6.10 29.66
N THR A 293 3.27 5.62 29.58
CA THR A 293 2.13 6.27 30.21
C THR A 293 1.66 5.47 31.42
N VAL A 294 1.12 6.16 32.40
CA VAL A 294 0.40 5.58 33.52
C VAL A 294 -1.08 5.78 33.28
N GLY A 295 -1.81 4.67 33.16
CA GLY A 295 -3.26 4.69 33.10
C GLY A 295 -3.85 5.20 34.42
N VAL A 296 -4.71 6.22 34.34
CA VAL A 296 -5.44 6.76 35.48
C VAL A 296 -6.93 6.83 35.17
N THR A 297 -7.75 6.31 36.07
CA THR A 297 -9.20 6.43 36.01
C THR A 297 -9.65 7.58 36.89
N VAL A 298 -10.35 8.56 36.31
CA VAL A 298 -11.00 9.65 37.03
C VAL A 298 -12.51 9.43 37.04
N TYR A 299 -13.10 9.40 38.22
CA TYR A 299 -14.53 9.22 38.43
C TYR A 299 -15.25 10.56 38.62
N ALA A 300 -16.52 10.62 38.19
CA ALA A 300 -17.36 11.81 38.36
C ALA A 300 -17.50 12.27 39.82
N ASP A 301 -17.35 11.36 40.79
CA ASP A 301 -17.41 11.65 42.23
C ASP A 301 -16.09 12.22 42.82
N GLY A 302 -15.07 12.43 41.98
CA GLY A 302 -13.77 12.96 42.37
C GLY A 302 -12.78 11.89 42.84
N ARG A 303 -13.13 10.60 42.77
CA ARG A 303 -12.17 9.51 43.00
C ARG A 303 -11.21 9.40 41.81
N VAL A 304 -9.95 9.12 42.10
CA VAL A 304 -8.89 8.92 41.11
C VAL A 304 -8.20 7.59 41.44
N GLU A 305 -8.11 6.69 40.48
CA GLU A 305 -7.49 5.37 40.63
C GLU A 305 -6.40 5.19 39.58
N PHE A 306 -5.20 4.78 40.00
CA PHE A 306 -4.07 4.53 39.10
C PHE A 306 -3.96 3.03 38.84
N GLU A 307 -3.66 2.67 37.60
CA GLU A 307 -3.46 1.27 37.20
C GLU A 307 -2.09 0.75 37.61
N ASP A 308 -1.08 1.63 37.62
CA ASP A 308 0.29 1.36 38.03
C ASP A 308 0.72 2.13 39.30
N ASP A 309 1.84 1.70 39.88
CA ASP A 309 2.41 2.30 41.09
C ASP A 309 3.00 3.69 40.82
N VAL A 310 2.22 4.74 41.07
CA VAL A 310 2.68 6.14 41.06
C VAL A 310 3.49 6.45 42.34
N PRO A 311 4.64 7.16 42.25
CA PRO A 311 5.41 7.57 43.42
C PRO A 311 4.55 8.28 44.47
N ALA A 312 4.55 7.75 45.70
CA ALA A 312 3.69 8.22 46.78
C ALA A 312 3.86 9.71 47.12
N GLU A 313 5.02 10.29 46.81
CA GLU A 313 5.32 11.71 47.02
C GLU A 313 4.62 12.66 46.03
N HIS A 314 4.20 12.17 44.87
CA HIS A 314 3.52 12.97 43.83
C HIS A 314 2.02 12.68 43.73
N ARG A 315 1.56 11.55 44.30
CA ARG A 315 0.17 11.09 44.20
C ARG A 315 -0.88 12.13 44.62
N GLU A 316 -0.73 12.76 45.80
CA GLU A 316 -1.72 13.74 46.30
C GLU A 316 -1.80 14.98 45.39
N ARG A 317 -0.66 15.41 44.83
CA ARG A 317 -0.59 16.50 43.86
C ARG A 317 -1.33 16.12 42.57
N ILE A 318 -0.98 14.98 41.97
CA ILE A 318 -1.55 14.50 40.70
C ILE A 318 -3.06 14.31 40.83
N GLU A 319 -3.53 13.69 41.93
CA GLU A 319 -4.97 13.54 42.18
C GLU A 319 -5.69 14.90 42.32
N GLY A 320 -5.03 15.91 42.91
CA GLY A 320 -5.57 17.27 42.99
C GLY A 320 -5.68 17.92 41.61
N GLU A 321 -4.60 17.88 40.83
CA GLU A 321 -4.55 18.47 39.50
C GLU A 321 -5.53 17.82 38.52
N LEU A 322 -5.68 16.49 38.55
CA LEU A 322 -6.66 15.79 37.72
C LEU A 322 -8.10 16.16 38.07
N ARG A 323 -8.43 16.32 39.37
CA ARG A 323 -9.76 16.80 39.78
C ARG A 323 -10.00 18.23 39.31
N ASP A 324 -9.02 19.10 39.49
CA ASP A 324 -9.10 20.50 39.09
C ASP A 324 -9.22 20.65 37.56
N ALA A 325 -8.53 19.80 36.79
CA ALA A 325 -8.53 19.84 35.33
C ALA A 325 -9.83 19.29 34.71
N THR A 326 -10.38 18.22 35.29
CA THR A 326 -11.58 17.53 34.77
C THR A 326 -12.89 18.00 35.39
N GLY A 327 -12.84 18.78 36.46
CA GLY A 327 -14.02 19.14 37.26
C GLY A 327 -14.58 17.98 38.11
N ALA A 328 -13.84 16.87 38.24
CA ALA A 328 -14.28 15.69 38.97
C ALA A 328 -14.58 16.01 40.45
N GLY A 329 -15.74 15.57 40.94
CA GLY A 329 -16.26 15.92 42.27
C GLY A 329 -17.26 17.08 42.27
N THR A 330 -17.35 17.83 41.17
CA THR A 330 -18.39 18.83 40.93
C THR A 330 -19.24 18.42 39.73
N ALA A 331 -20.51 18.10 39.95
CA ALA A 331 -21.38 17.54 38.91
C ALA A 331 -21.51 18.44 37.66
N ASP A 332 -21.60 19.76 37.85
CA ASP A 332 -21.75 20.72 36.73
C ASP A 332 -20.44 20.87 35.94
N GLU A 333 -19.29 20.93 36.62
CA GLU A 333 -17.96 21.09 35.98
C GLU A 333 -17.56 19.80 35.24
N TRP A 334 -17.81 18.63 35.84
CA TRP A 334 -17.60 17.33 35.18
C TRP A 334 -18.48 17.16 33.94
N ALA A 335 -19.76 17.57 34.01
CA ALA A 335 -20.67 17.50 32.87
C ALA A 335 -20.24 18.45 31.74
N GLU A 336 -19.73 19.64 32.07
CA GLU A 336 -19.19 20.59 31.09
C GLU A 336 -17.93 20.03 30.42
N TRP A 337 -16.97 19.55 31.21
CA TRP A 337 -15.72 18.99 30.69
C TRP A 337 -15.95 17.75 29.82
N THR A 338 -16.75 16.78 30.28
CA THR A 338 -17.05 15.57 29.49
C THR A 338 -17.86 15.87 28.23
N ALA A 339 -18.75 16.86 28.25
CA ALA A 339 -19.47 17.27 27.04
C ALA A 339 -18.52 17.90 26.01
N GLN A 340 -17.55 18.71 26.47
CA GLN A 340 -16.51 19.27 25.60
C GLN A 340 -15.66 18.16 24.99
N MET A 341 -15.10 17.27 25.83
CA MET A 341 -14.30 16.11 25.40
C MET A 341 -15.01 15.27 24.33
N LEU A 342 -16.26 14.85 24.58
CA LEU A 342 -17.01 14.04 23.61
C LEU A 342 -17.30 14.79 22.31
N THR A 343 -17.53 16.11 22.37
CA THR A 343 -17.77 16.93 21.18
C THR A 343 -16.48 17.10 20.36
N GLU A 344 -15.33 17.22 21.01
CA GLU A 344 -14.03 17.31 20.34
C GLU A 344 -13.65 16.00 19.65
N ILE A 345 -13.92 14.85 20.29
CA ILE A 345 -13.57 13.52 19.77
C ILE A 345 -14.46 13.13 18.58
N TYR A 346 -15.79 13.23 18.72
CA TYR A 346 -16.73 12.78 17.69
C TYR A 346 -17.14 13.87 16.70
N GLY A 347 -16.76 15.14 16.94
CA GLY A 347 -16.87 16.24 15.97
C GLY A 347 -18.18 16.29 15.20
N ASP A 348 -18.09 16.11 13.87
CA ASP A 348 -19.21 16.18 12.93
C ASP A 348 -20.18 14.97 13.02
N GLU A 349 -19.82 13.90 13.74
CA GLU A 349 -20.67 12.73 13.98
C GLU A 349 -21.71 12.97 15.08
N LEU A 350 -21.56 14.04 15.87
CA LEU A 350 -22.53 14.44 16.88
C LEU A 350 -23.31 15.69 16.45
N ASN A 351 -24.63 15.59 16.51
CA ASN A 351 -25.56 16.71 16.36
C ASN A 351 -26.37 16.88 17.64
N VAL A 352 -25.86 17.68 18.57
CA VAL A 352 -26.52 17.99 19.84
C VAL A 352 -27.54 19.11 19.65
N PRO A 353 -28.86 18.84 19.76
CA PRO A 353 -29.88 19.86 19.54
C PRO A 353 -29.82 20.96 20.62
N GLU A 354 -30.14 22.19 20.22
CA GLU A 354 -30.17 23.34 21.13
C GLU A 354 -31.07 23.05 22.35
N GLY A 355 -30.50 23.13 23.55
CA GLY A 355 -31.19 22.89 24.82
C GLY A 355 -31.21 21.44 25.30
N GLN A 356 -30.54 20.52 24.61
CA GLN A 356 -30.25 19.17 25.12
C GLN A 356 -28.79 19.06 25.58
N SER A 357 -28.54 18.21 26.57
CA SER A 357 -27.21 17.91 27.08
C SER A 357 -26.81 16.49 26.70
N LEU A 358 -25.52 16.28 26.41
CA LEU A 358 -24.97 14.94 26.24
C LEU A 358 -25.12 14.12 27.53
N PRO A 359 -25.22 12.78 27.43
CA PRO A 359 -25.09 11.90 28.58
C PRO A 359 -23.75 12.15 29.28
N VAL A 360 -23.75 12.16 30.61
CA VAL A 360 -22.56 12.42 31.42
C VAL A 360 -21.92 11.10 31.83
N PRO A 361 -20.67 10.83 31.46
CA PRO A 361 -19.92 9.66 31.91
C PRO A 361 -19.83 9.53 33.43
N ALA A 362 -19.80 8.29 33.92
CA ALA A 362 -19.51 7.97 35.31
C ALA A 362 -18.00 7.99 35.62
N ALA A 363 -17.15 7.67 34.63
CA ALA A 363 -15.71 7.78 34.72
C ALA A 363 -15.05 7.88 33.33
N VAL A 364 -13.83 8.39 33.30
CA VAL A 364 -12.96 8.46 32.12
C VAL A 364 -11.59 7.90 32.49
N ARG A 365 -11.01 7.09 31.60
CA ARG A 365 -9.62 6.63 31.67
C ARG A 365 -8.77 7.60 30.87
N LEU A 366 -7.69 8.05 31.50
CA LEU A 366 -6.71 8.98 30.96
C LEU A 366 -5.34 8.31 30.95
N ASP A 367 -4.55 8.63 29.94
CA ASP A 367 -3.16 8.22 29.85
C ASP A 367 -2.26 9.42 30.17
N LEU A 368 -1.45 9.26 31.21
CA LEU A 368 -0.51 10.28 31.69
C LEU A 368 0.92 9.89 31.32
N PRO A 369 1.67 10.74 30.62
CA PRO A 369 3.10 10.52 30.43
C PRO A 369 3.87 10.40 31.76
N GLU A 370 4.76 9.40 31.87
CA GLU A 370 5.55 9.13 33.09
C GLU A 370 6.44 10.31 33.49
N ASP A 371 6.94 11.08 32.53
CA ASP A 371 7.73 12.29 32.75
C ASP A 371 6.91 13.42 33.40
N ALA A 372 5.63 13.55 33.03
CA ALA A 372 4.69 14.51 33.62
C ALA A 372 4.37 14.22 35.10
N LEU A 373 4.61 12.99 35.59
CA LEU A 373 4.41 12.65 37.01
C LEU A 373 5.40 13.38 37.93
N GLN A 374 6.56 13.78 37.40
CA GLN A 374 7.62 14.47 38.14
C GLN A 374 7.72 15.96 37.77
N ASP A 375 7.12 16.38 36.66
CA ASP A 375 7.13 17.76 36.20
C ASP A 375 6.22 18.66 37.07
N PRO A 376 6.65 19.89 37.44
CA PRO A 376 5.79 20.89 38.07
C PRO A 376 4.76 21.55 37.15
N ASP A 377 4.80 21.31 35.83
CA ASP A 377 3.85 21.90 34.88
C ASP A 377 2.43 21.28 35.02
N PRO A 378 1.35 22.04 34.72
CA PRO A 378 -0.02 21.57 34.93
C PRO A 378 -0.39 20.40 34.02
N LEU A 379 -0.91 19.31 34.61
CA LEU A 379 -1.32 18.11 33.86
C LEU A 379 -2.44 18.32 32.83
N SER A 380 -3.21 19.41 32.93
CA SER A 380 -4.33 19.72 32.03
C SER A 380 -3.94 19.93 30.57
N GLN A 381 -2.65 19.94 30.26
CA GLN A 381 -2.12 20.08 28.89
C GLN A 381 -1.40 18.83 28.39
N THR A 382 -1.42 17.74 29.18
CA THR A 382 -0.48 16.63 28.98
C THR A 382 -1.14 15.25 29.04
N PHE A 383 -2.31 15.10 29.67
CA PHE A 383 -3.04 13.83 29.62
C PHE A 383 -3.82 13.65 28.32
N MET A 384 -4.06 12.39 27.95
CA MET A 384 -4.91 12.00 26.83
C MET A 384 -6.09 11.18 27.32
N GLU A 385 -7.27 11.38 26.76
CA GLU A 385 -8.47 10.59 27.06
C GLU A 385 -8.52 9.32 26.20
N SER A 386 -8.64 8.14 26.82
CA SER A 386 -8.64 6.86 26.10
C SER A 386 -9.95 6.11 26.16
N GLU A 387 -10.57 6.00 27.33
CA GLU A 387 -11.84 5.28 27.47
C GLU A 387 -12.84 6.01 28.35
N VAL A 388 -14.12 5.72 28.12
CA VAL A 388 -15.23 6.29 28.88
C VAL A 388 -16.19 5.19 29.35
N THR A 389 -16.78 5.39 30.53
CA THR A 389 -17.89 4.54 31.00
C THR A 389 -19.05 5.40 31.49
N PHE A 390 -20.26 5.09 31.05
CA PHE A 390 -21.49 5.79 31.48
C PHE A 390 -22.18 5.10 32.67
N ASP A 391 -21.91 3.82 32.89
CA ASP A 391 -22.53 3.02 33.95
C ASP A 391 -21.53 2.58 35.04
N GLY A 392 -20.24 2.89 34.86
CA GLY A 392 -19.16 2.51 35.77
C GLY A 392 -18.70 1.06 35.63
N THR A 393 -19.18 0.32 34.63
CA THR A 393 -18.87 -1.11 34.42
C THR A 393 -18.51 -1.46 32.98
N GLN A 394 -19.11 -0.81 32.00
CA GLN A 394 -18.82 -0.99 30.58
C GLN A 394 -17.93 0.16 30.11
N TRP A 395 -16.71 -0.18 29.70
CA TRP A 395 -15.74 0.74 29.13
C TRP A 395 -15.87 0.77 27.62
N ARG A 396 -15.77 1.97 27.05
CA ARG A 396 -15.85 2.26 25.63
C ARG A 396 -14.57 2.97 25.23
N ASP A 397 -13.90 2.46 24.21
CA ASP A 397 -12.79 3.14 23.58
C ASP A 397 -13.31 4.42 22.91
N LEU A 398 -12.66 5.55 23.18
CA LEU A 398 -13.04 6.84 22.62
C LEU A 398 -12.63 7.00 21.14
N PHE A 399 -11.71 6.16 20.64
CA PHE A 399 -11.19 6.20 19.27
C PHE A 399 -11.73 5.08 18.36
N ASP A 400 -12.68 4.27 18.86
CA ASP A 400 -13.42 3.26 18.10
C ASP A 400 -14.83 3.79 17.73
N ASP A 401 -15.75 2.91 17.34
CA ASP A 401 -17.15 3.23 17.06
C ASP A 401 -17.81 4.08 18.17
N MET A 402 -18.62 5.07 17.76
CA MET A 402 -19.37 5.94 18.68
C MET A 402 -20.20 5.12 19.70
N PRO A 403 -20.09 5.43 21.01
CA PRO A 403 -20.81 4.75 22.06
C PRO A 403 -22.33 4.75 21.83
N PRO A 404 -23.03 3.61 22.03
CA PRO A 404 -24.48 3.52 21.91
C PRO A 404 -25.25 4.54 22.75
N GLU A 405 -24.67 4.97 23.86
CA GLU A 405 -25.21 6.01 24.75
C GLU A 405 -25.34 7.37 24.04
N LEU A 406 -24.50 7.64 23.04
CA LEU A 406 -24.52 8.85 22.22
C LEU A 406 -25.36 8.72 20.95
N SER A 407 -25.88 7.53 20.62
CA SER A 407 -26.58 7.28 19.35
C SER A 407 -27.81 8.16 19.13
N ALA A 408 -28.42 8.67 20.20
CA ALA A 408 -29.55 9.61 20.12
C ALA A 408 -29.17 10.99 19.56
N PHE A 409 -27.86 11.30 19.57
CA PHE A 409 -27.26 12.53 19.10
C PHE A 409 -26.45 12.33 17.82
N ALA A 410 -26.47 11.13 17.24
CA ALA A 410 -25.79 10.85 15.98
C ALA A 410 -26.24 11.85 14.90
N ALA A 411 -25.28 12.48 14.23
CA ALA A 411 -25.56 13.27 13.06
C ALA A 411 -26.22 12.38 11.99
N PRO A 412 -27.19 12.90 11.23
CA PRO A 412 -27.69 12.17 10.08
C PRO A 412 -26.51 11.86 9.15
N PRO A 413 -26.48 10.69 8.51
CA PRO A 413 -25.43 10.37 7.54
C PRO A 413 -25.32 11.53 6.56
N SER A 414 -24.09 11.96 6.28
CA SER A 414 -23.87 12.97 5.26
C SER A 414 -24.52 12.48 3.96
N PRO A 415 -24.98 13.37 3.06
CA PRO A 415 -25.55 12.95 1.78
C PRO A 415 -24.59 12.12 0.90
N GLU A 416 -23.35 11.92 1.33
CA GLU A 416 -22.33 11.01 0.78
C GLU A 416 -22.40 9.58 1.37
N ASP A 417 -23.10 9.39 2.50
CA ASP A 417 -23.21 8.13 3.27
C ASP A 417 -24.62 7.51 3.22
N ASP A 418 -25.50 7.93 2.29
CA ASP A 418 -26.85 7.39 2.15
C ASP A 418 -26.88 6.20 1.16
N PRO A 419 -26.87 4.94 1.63
CA PRO A 419 -26.90 3.76 0.76
C PRO A 419 -28.23 3.62 0.00
N GLU A 420 -29.29 4.37 0.37
CA GLU A 420 -30.58 4.32 -0.31
C GLU A 420 -30.68 5.26 -1.53
N ARG A 421 -29.66 6.09 -1.81
CA ARG A 421 -29.55 6.81 -3.09
C ARG A 421 -28.98 5.99 -4.25
N LEU A 422 -28.60 4.74 -3.99
CA LEU A 422 -28.18 3.77 -5.01
C LEU A 422 -29.34 2.91 -5.58
N ASN A 423 -30.60 3.33 -5.44
CA ASN A 423 -31.76 2.69 -6.08
C ASN A 423 -32.50 3.58 -7.09
#